data_AF-A0A1V6AW91-F1
#
_entry.id   AF-A0A1V6AW91-F1
#
_cell.length_a   1.000
_cell.length_b   1.000
_cell.length_c   1.000
_cell.angle_alpha   90.00
_cell.angle_beta   90.00
_cell.angle_gamma   90.00
#
_symmetry.space_group_name_H-M   'P 1'
#
loop_
_entity.id
_entity.type
_entity.pdbx_description
1 polymer ?
#
loop_
_entity_poly.entity_id
_entity_poly.type
_entity_poly.pdbx_seq_one_letter_code
_entity_poly.pdbx_strand_id
1 'polypeptide(L)'
;MYLRFWSAACSSGEEPYSLAMLLRYLLIDIDDWDIFLMATDINQNILNRAREGIYSRWSFRNDPIIPTDLYFSKILDNQVKLDDIIRNMVRFEKVNLVRDTSFSHGFGPSSLDLVLCRNVLMYFSQDKSHEVVTHLVNSLRIGGYLIVSPQEIGIIQGQDTRIVHEGSVFLHERVIPGAGAGRKDSSCSSPGKDVTSEFSLSSETIDAEDIEDFGYDDKSHEDIFKNWTKPEINLPGADIQEDENKEINQQIIEDRPNEAIQIINNSETDNFLQEIMEMEGAIRSYAGNGEYEKALGWSDRLIAIDVLNPRPYLLKAAVFDEQGLYEHSLQLLRQSLYASHDYLPAHLAIAGIYSKTGKPDLARHHYKLAIGILETKDEDIILEETEGIPAQKMKDMINQLLEG
;
A
#
# COMPACT_ATOMS: atom_id res chain seq x y z
N MET A 1 26.76 25.04 8.00
CA MET A 1 25.66 24.54 8.86
C MET A 1 25.52 23.04 8.64
N TYR A 2 24.71 22.29 9.39
CA TYR A 2 24.54 20.85 9.14
C TYR A 2 23.06 20.46 9.14
N LEU A 3 22.72 19.47 8.30
CA LEU A 3 21.41 18.81 8.32
C LEU A 3 21.59 17.31 8.18
N ARG A 4 20.81 16.54 8.93
CA ARG A 4 20.87 15.08 9.01
C ARG A 4 19.50 14.47 8.72
N PHE A 5 19.44 13.62 7.71
CA PHE A 5 18.21 13.02 7.19
C PHE A 5 18.31 11.50 7.16
N TRP A 6 17.18 10.83 7.39
CA TRP A 6 17.03 9.40 7.19
C TRP A 6 15.71 9.06 6.50
N SER A 7 15.78 8.45 5.31
CA SER A 7 14.66 7.76 4.66
C SER A 7 14.73 6.27 5.02
N ALA A 8 13.83 5.83 5.88
CA ALA A 8 13.70 4.46 6.35
C ALA A 8 12.72 3.68 5.47
N ALA A 9 13.14 2.50 4.99
CA ALA A 9 12.46 1.68 3.98
C ALA A 9 12.32 2.40 2.62
N CYS A 10 13.45 2.84 2.08
CA CYS A 10 13.50 3.72 0.92
C CYS A 10 13.17 3.05 -0.43
N SER A 11 13.01 1.72 -0.48
CA SER A 11 12.72 0.97 -1.71
C SER A 11 13.70 1.36 -2.85
N SER A 12 13.20 1.66 -4.05
CA SER A 12 13.99 2.04 -5.23
C SER A 12 14.54 3.47 -5.22
N GLY A 13 14.45 4.19 -4.11
CA GLY A 13 15.17 5.45 -3.89
C GLY A 13 14.45 6.72 -4.35
N GLU A 14 13.22 6.64 -4.84
CA GLU A 14 12.44 7.83 -5.24
C GLU A 14 12.31 8.85 -4.10
N GLU A 15 12.04 8.41 -2.87
CA GLU A 15 11.90 9.28 -1.70
C GLU A 15 13.20 10.02 -1.33
N PRO A 16 14.34 9.35 -1.07
CA PRO A 16 15.58 10.04 -0.70
C PRO A 16 16.10 10.95 -1.83
N TYR A 17 15.91 10.61 -3.10
CA TYR A 17 16.28 11.50 -4.20
C TYR A 17 15.35 12.68 -4.36
N SER A 18 14.05 12.52 -4.11
CA SER A 18 13.13 13.67 -4.06
C SER A 18 13.55 14.67 -3.00
N LEU A 19 13.97 14.19 -1.82
CA LEU A 19 14.50 15.04 -0.76
C LEU A 19 15.84 15.68 -1.15
N ALA A 20 16.77 14.94 -1.76
CA ALA A 20 18.05 15.48 -2.22
C ALA A 20 17.86 16.60 -3.27
N MET A 21 16.98 16.40 -4.25
CA MET A 21 16.62 17.43 -5.24
C MET A 21 15.99 18.64 -4.57
N LEU A 22 15.09 18.45 -3.59
CA LEU A 22 14.45 19.54 -2.86
C LEU A 22 15.46 20.37 -2.09
N LEU A 23 16.40 19.73 -1.39
CA LEU A 23 17.47 20.42 -0.67
C LEU A 23 18.32 21.26 -1.62
N ARG A 24 18.77 20.68 -2.74
CA ARG A 24 19.56 21.40 -3.76
C ARG A 24 18.79 22.57 -4.36
N TYR A 25 17.48 22.41 -4.55
CA TYR A 25 16.61 23.45 -5.11
C TYR A 25 16.35 24.61 -4.13
N LEU A 26 16.17 24.32 -2.84
CA LEU A 26 15.86 25.33 -1.82
C LEU A 26 17.11 26.02 -1.24
N LEU A 27 18.23 25.31 -1.14
CA LEU A 27 19.48 25.81 -0.53
C LEU A 27 20.48 26.18 -1.63
N ILE A 28 20.51 27.46 -2.00
CA ILE A 28 21.42 27.98 -3.05
C ILE A 28 22.90 27.78 -2.67
N ASP A 29 23.20 27.78 -1.38
CA ASP A 29 24.53 27.62 -0.78
C ASP A 29 24.77 26.21 -0.22
N ILE A 30 24.02 25.19 -0.68
CA ILE A 30 24.08 23.81 -0.15
C ILE A 30 25.50 23.21 -0.09
N ASP A 31 26.41 23.63 -0.96
CA ASP A 31 27.81 23.16 -0.94
C ASP A 31 28.58 23.63 0.31
N ASP A 32 28.10 24.67 1.01
CA ASP A 32 28.61 25.14 2.31
C ASP A 32 27.95 24.43 3.51
N TRP A 33 26.97 23.55 3.25
CA TRP A 33 26.30 22.75 4.26
C TRP A 33 26.90 21.35 4.36
N ASP A 34 27.04 20.89 5.60
CA ASP A 34 27.29 19.49 5.89
C ASP A 34 25.95 18.75 5.84
N ILE A 35 25.61 18.23 4.66
CA ILE A 35 24.40 17.42 4.45
C ILE A 35 24.74 15.93 4.60
N PHE A 36 23.99 15.27 5.47
CA PHE A 36 23.99 13.81 5.57
C PHE A 36 22.59 13.32 5.26
N LEU A 37 22.44 12.54 4.18
CA LEU A 37 21.18 11.93 3.81
C LEU A 37 21.38 10.43 3.66
N MET A 38 20.77 9.68 4.57
CA MET A 38 20.81 8.22 4.58
C MET A 38 19.50 7.64 4.09
N ALA A 39 19.59 6.59 3.30
CA ALA A 39 18.47 5.83 2.80
C ALA A 39 18.69 4.35 3.12
N THR A 40 17.74 3.71 3.78
CA THR A 40 17.91 2.32 4.22
C THR A 40 16.78 1.43 3.80
N ASP A 41 17.09 0.19 3.44
CA ASP A 41 16.09 -0.83 3.14
C ASP A 41 16.61 -2.21 3.58
N ILE A 42 15.68 -3.16 3.79
CA ILE A 42 16.03 -4.54 4.10
C ILE A 42 16.47 -5.31 2.83
N ASN A 43 16.01 -4.87 1.65
CA ASN A 43 16.25 -5.55 0.39
C ASN A 43 17.51 -5.01 -0.31
N GLN A 44 18.58 -5.81 -0.39
CA GLN A 44 19.82 -5.39 -1.03
C GLN A 44 19.65 -5.13 -2.54
N ASN A 45 18.79 -5.87 -3.22
CA ASN A 45 18.59 -5.75 -4.67
C ASN A 45 17.89 -4.43 -5.00
N ILE A 46 16.93 -4.00 -4.18
CA ILE A 46 16.26 -2.71 -4.39
C ILE A 46 17.23 -1.53 -4.12
N LEU A 47 18.10 -1.66 -3.11
CA LEU A 47 19.16 -0.68 -2.86
C LEU A 47 20.15 -0.59 -4.03
N ASN A 48 20.49 -1.71 -4.67
CA ASN A 48 21.35 -1.71 -5.86
C ASN A 48 20.68 -0.93 -7.00
N ARG A 49 19.39 -1.17 -7.26
CA ARG A 49 18.60 -0.40 -8.23
C ARG A 49 18.53 1.09 -7.87
N ALA A 50 18.34 1.42 -6.60
CA ALA A 50 18.34 2.81 -6.14
C ALA A 50 19.67 3.51 -6.42
N ARG A 51 20.81 2.84 -6.23
CA ARG A 51 22.14 3.38 -6.53
C ARG A 51 22.36 3.63 -8.03
N GLU A 52 21.74 2.84 -8.91
CA GLU A 52 21.78 3.08 -10.35
C GLU A 52 21.13 4.42 -10.72
N GLY A 53 20.07 4.80 -10.00
CA GLY A 53 19.37 6.08 -10.18
C GLY A 53 18.68 6.16 -11.56
N ILE A 54 18.22 5.03 -12.07
CA ILE A 54 17.53 4.92 -13.36
C ILE A 54 16.04 4.70 -13.11
N TYR A 55 15.22 5.55 -13.71
CA TYR A 55 13.78 5.58 -13.48
C TYR A 55 13.01 5.61 -14.79
N SER A 56 11.83 4.98 -14.80
CA SER A 56 10.89 5.06 -15.92
C SER A 56 9.88 6.17 -15.68
N ARG A 57 9.03 6.45 -16.69
CA ARG A 57 7.93 7.41 -16.57
C ARG A 57 7.02 7.12 -15.35
N TRP A 58 6.89 5.86 -14.94
CA TRP A 58 6.06 5.45 -13.81
C TRP A 58 6.50 6.05 -12.46
N SER A 59 7.80 6.29 -12.28
CA SER A 59 8.32 6.94 -11.06
C SER A 59 7.91 8.42 -10.95
N PHE A 60 7.43 9.02 -12.04
CA PHE A 60 6.97 10.41 -12.13
C PHE A 60 5.45 10.53 -12.32
N ARG A 61 4.68 9.51 -11.88
CA ARG A 61 3.21 9.47 -12.02
C ARG A 61 2.47 10.55 -11.23
N ASN A 62 3.12 11.12 -10.21
CA ASN A 62 2.67 12.31 -9.52
C ASN A 62 3.45 13.48 -10.10
N ASP A 63 2.79 14.59 -10.45
CA ASP A 63 3.46 15.75 -11.00
C ASP A 63 4.59 16.22 -10.08
N PRO A 64 5.86 16.14 -10.52
CA PRO A 64 6.98 16.49 -9.67
C PRO A 64 7.01 18.01 -9.50
N ILE A 65 7.01 18.45 -8.23
CA ILE A 65 7.09 19.88 -7.86
C ILE A 65 8.39 20.50 -8.40
N ILE A 66 9.45 19.69 -8.50
CA ILE A 66 10.75 20.09 -9.02
C ILE A 66 10.82 19.66 -10.49
N PRO A 67 11.15 20.57 -11.42
CA PRO A 67 11.31 20.22 -12.83
C PRO A 67 12.34 19.10 -13.01
N THR A 68 11.92 17.97 -13.56
CA THR A 68 12.78 16.78 -13.73
C THR A 68 13.97 17.04 -14.65
N ASP A 69 13.79 17.92 -15.64
CA ASP A 69 14.82 18.23 -16.63
C ASP A 69 16.06 18.92 -16.03
N LEU A 70 16.00 19.36 -14.76
CA LEU A 70 17.13 19.96 -14.04
C LEU A 70 18.14 18.92 -13.53
N TYR A 71 17.70 17.70 -13.24
CA TYR A 71 18.51 16.69 -12.53
C TYR A 71 18.48 15.32 -13.19
N PHE A 72 17.80 15.19 -14.33
CA PHE A 72 17.68 13.94 -15.06
C PHE A 72 18.15 14.09 -16.50
N SER A 73 18.95 13.11 -16.92
CA SER A 73 19.38 12.92 -18.30
C SER A 73 18.60 11.78 -18.94
N LYS A 74 18.06 11.99 -20.14
CA LYS A 74 17.37 10.92 -20.90
C LYS A 74 18.37 9.84 -21.32
N ILE A 75 17.97 8.58 -21.19
CA ILE A 75 18.70 7.41 -21.69
C ILE A 75 17.79 6.58 -22.61
N LEU A 76 18.25 5.39 -23.02
CA LEU A 76 17.48 4.48 -23.90
C LEU A 76 16.18 3.99 -23.22
N ASP A 77 15.25 3.46 -24.02
CA ASP A 77 14.03 2.77 -23.55
C ASP A 77 13.08 3.60 -22.67
N ASN A 78 12.94 4.89 -22.96
CA ASN A 78 12.09 5.83 -22.20
C ASN A 78 12.46 5.91 -20.70
N GLN A 79 13.71 5.62 -20.37
CA GLN A 79 14.25 5.78 -19.03
C GLN A 79 14.98 7.11 -18.90
N VAL A 80 15.07 7.58 -17.67
CA VAL A 80 15.88 8.74 -17.28
C VAL A 80 16.85 8.33 -16.19
N LYS A 81 18.03 8.93 -16.22
CA LYS A 81 19.08 8.71 -15.24
C LYS A 81 19.30 9.97 -14.44
N LEU A 82 19.32 9.82 -13.11
CA LEU A 82 19.57 10.89 -12.17
C LEU A 82 21.04 11.31 -12.22
N ASP A 83 21.27 12.62 -12.21
CA ASP A 83 22.60 13.20 -12.26
C ASP A 83 23.42 12.87 -11.00
N ASP A 84 24.71 12.66 -11.18
CA ASP A 84 25.63 12.24 -10.12
C ASP A 84 25.70 13.24 -8.97
N ILE A 85 25.47 14.53 -9.25
CA ILE A 85 25.43 15.57 -8.24
C ILE A 85 24.33 15.33 -7.20
N ILE A 86 23.19 14.77 -7.61
CA ILE A 86 22.11 14.38 -6.69
C ILE A 86 22.37 12.97 -6.15
N ARG A 87 22.80 12.02 -7.01
CA ARG A 87 23.05 10.63 -6.57
C ARG A 87 24.04 10.57 -5.40
N ASN A 88 25.10 11.37 -5.46
CA ASN A 88 26.16 11.39 -4.45
C ASN A 88 25.74 12.04 -3.13
N MET A 89 24.59 12.71 -3.06
CA MET A 89 24.04 13.23 -1.79
C MET A 89 23.46 12.12 -0.91
N VAL A 90 23.11 10.97 -1.48
CA VAL A 90 22.37 9.89 -0.81
C VAL A 90 23.27 8.70 -0.50
N ARG A 91 23.29 8.27 0.77
CA ARG A 91 24.01 7.07 1.22
C ARG A 91 23.03 5.93 1.46
N PHE A 92 23.16 4.86 0.69
CA PHE A 92 22.31 3.68 0.80
C PHE A 92 22.93 2.60 1.67
N GLU A 93 22.21 2.14 2.69
CA GLU A 93 22.65 1.09 3.61
C GLU A 93 21.57 0.01 3.81
N LYS A 94 21.99 -1.23 4.04
CA LYS A 94 21.05 -2.31 4.33
C LYS A 94 20.74 -2.33 5.83
N VAL A 95 19.48 -2.11 6.19
CA VAL A 95 19.03 -2.09 7.58
C VAL A 95 17.68 -2.80 7.70
N ASN A 96 17.58 -3.67 8.69
CA ASN A 96 16.31 -4.21 9.17
C ASN A 96 15.83 -3.35 10.35
N LEU A 97 14.76 -2.58 10.15
CA LEU A 97 14.24 -1.65 11.17
C LEU A 97 13.88 -2.33 12.50
N VAL A 98 13.50 -3.61 12.48
CA VAL A 98 13.11 -4.37 13.68
C VAL A 98 14.33 -4.94 14.41
N ARG A 99 15.35 -5.41 13.68
CA ARG A 99 16.51 -6.11 14.27
C ARG A 99 17.70 -5.20 14.53
N ASP A 100 17.94 -4.22 13.68
CA ASP A 100 19.17 -3.43 13.65
C ASP A 100 19.02 -2.12 14.43
N THR A 101 18.53 -2.22 15.67
CA THR A 101 18.15 -1.08 16.53
C THR A 101 19.35 -0.26 17.03
N SER A 102 20.57 -0.81 16.91
CA SER A 102 21.81 -0.15 17.32
C SER A 102 22.36 0.79 16.25
N PHE A 103 21.91 0.69 15.00
CA PHE A 103 22.50 1.42 13.87
C PHE A 103 22.36 2.95 13.99
N SER A 104 21.34 3.42 14.70
CA SER A 104 21.13 4.84 15.01
C SER A 104 22.24 5.46 15.88
N HIS A 105 22.95 4.65 16.68
CA HIS A 105 24.04 5.14 17.54
C HIS A 105 25.29 5.53 16.75
N GLY A 106 25.44 5.03 15.51
CA GLY A 106 26.54 5.39 14.62
C GLY A 106 26.54 6.87 14.21
N PHE A 107 25.39 7.55 14.36
CA PHE A 107 25.22 8.98 14.08
C PHE A 107 25.32 9.85 15.35
N GLY A 108 25.59 9.23 16.50
CA GLY A 108 25.46 9.83 17.84
C GLY A 108 24.01 9.78 18.35
N PRO A 109 23.79 9.75 19.68
CA PRO A 109 22.44 9.80 20.22
C PRO A 109 21.77 11.14 19.84
N SER A 110 20.59 11.07 19.22
CA SER A 110 19.73 12.24 18.92
C SER A 110 20.30 13.27 17.92
N SER A 111 20.77 12.83 16.75
CA SER A 111 21.40 13.72 15.76
C SER A 111 20.58 14.03 14.50
N LEU A 112 19.47 13.32 14.25
CA LEU A 112 18.70 13.50 13.01
C LEU A 112 17.74 14.70 13.09
N ASP A 113 17.69 15.52 12.04
CA ASP A 113 16.73 16.62 11.90
C ASP A 113 15.38 16.13 11.37
N LEU A 114 15.40 15.15 10.46
CA LEU A 114 14.22 14.61 9.81
C LEU A 114 14.39 13.11 9.53
N VAL A 115 13.35 12.34 9.88
CA VAL A 115 13.18 10.93 9.52
C VAL A 115 11.92 10.80 8.68
N LEU A 116 12.02 10.17 7.52
CA LEU A 116 10.91 9.72 6.69
C LEU A 116 10.77 8.21 6.88
N CYS A 117 9.57 7.75 7.24
CA CYS A 117 9.27 6.33 7.42
C CYS A 117 7.84 6.09 6.96
N ARG A 118 7.65 6.01 5.64
CA ARG A 118 6.34 6.06 4.99
C ARG A 118 5.98 4.72 4.37
N ASN A 119 4.73 4.31 4.57
CA ASN A 119 4.17 3.07 4.01
C ASN A 119 4.99 1.83 4.37
N VAL A 120 5.50 1.73 5.60
CA VAL A 120 6.26 0.55 6.08
C VAL A 120 5.82 0.06 7.45
N LEU A 121 5.43 0.96 8.36
CA LEU A 121 5.02 0.60 9.72
C LEU A 121 3.73 -0.23 9.70
N MET A 122 2.91 -0.05 8.67
CA MET A 122 1.70 -0.84 8.45
C MET A 122 1.95 -2.33 8.18
N TYR A 123 3.20 -2.75 7.95
CA TYR A 123 3.58 -4.17 7.80
C TYR A 123 4.07 -4.81 9.09
N PHE A 124 4.18 -4.05 10.19
CA PHE A 124 4.63 -4.58 11.47
C PHE A 124 3.43 -4.82 12.39
N SER A 125 3.55 -5.82 13.25
CA SER A 125 2.63 -5.96 14.38
C SER A 125 2.67 -4.71 15.25
N GLN A 126 1.62 -4.48 16.05
CA GLN A 126 1.54 -3.29 16.90
C GLN A 126 2.77 -3.15 17.83
N ASP A 127 3.22 -4.22 18.47
CA ASP A 127 4.40 -4.16 19.34
C ASP A 127 5.67 -3.83 18.57
N LYS A 128 5.86 -4.42 17.38
CA LYS A 128 7.05 -4.15 16.55
C LYS A 128 7.04 -2.79 15.93
N SER A 129 5.88 -2.29 15.51
CA SER A 129 5.75 -0.92 15.03
C SER A 129 6.03 0.07 16.15
N HIS A 130 5.54 -0.18 17.37
CA HIS A 130 5.89 0.63 18.54
C HIS A 130 7.38 0.62 18.86
N GLU A 131 8.05 -0.55 18.86
CA GLU A 131 9.49 -0.65 19.04
C GLU A 131 10.25 0.16 17.98
N VAL A 132 9.93 -0.06 16.70
CA VAL A 132 10.56 0.65 15.57
C VAL A 132 10.37 2.15 15.72
N VAL A 133 9.15 2.63 15.95
CA VAL A 133 8.86 4.06 16.10
C VAL A 133 9.63 4.64 17.28
N THR A 134 9.70 3.92 18.41
CA THR A 134 10.49 4.33 19.57
C THR A 134 11.96 4.54 19.17
N HIS A 135 12.53 3.63 18.36
CA HIS A 135 13.90 3.77 17.85
C HIS A 135 14.05 4.95 16.87
N LEU A 136 13.11 5.16 15.96
CA LEU A 136 13.12 6.28 15.02
C LEU A 136 13.05 7.62 15.76
N VAL A 137 12.10 7.76 16.69
CA VAL A 137 11.94 8.96 17.53
C VAL A 137 13.19 9.18 18.37
N ASN A 138 13.78 8.12 18.93
CA ASN A 138 15.03 8.23 19.69
C ASN A 138 16.25 8.64 18.86
N SER A 139 16.19 8.46 17.54
CA SER A 139 17.25 8.87 16.61
C SER A 139 17.19 10.37 16.24
N LEU A 140 16.01 10.99 16.37
CA LEU A 140 15.81 12.42 16.09
C LEU A 140 16.45 13.30 17.17
N ARG A 141 16.91 14.50 16.84
CA ARG A 141 17.16 15.51 17.88
C ARG A 141 15.84 16.02 18.47
N ILE A 142 15.88 16.66 19.63
CA ILE A 142 14.72 17.40 20.13
C ILE A 142 14.33 18.50 19.12
N GLY A 143 13.04 18.59 18.79
CA GLY A 143 12.52 19.44 17.72
C GLY A 143 12.78 18.92 16.30
N GLY A 144 13.33 17.71 16.15
CA GLY A 144 13.40 17.02 14.87
C GLY A 144 12.07 16.37 14.52
N TYR A 145 11.84 16.07 13.24
CA TYR A 145 10.54 15.58 12.76
C TYR A 145 10.59 14.14 12.26
N LEU A 146 9.58 13.36 12.60
CA LEU A 146 9.24 12.10 11.95
C LEU A 146 8.02 12.33 11.04
N ILE A 147 8.12 11.89 9.79
CA ILE A 147 7.02 11.90 8.84
C ILE A 147 6.68 10.46 8.45
N VAL A 148 5.42 10.10 8.63
CA VAL A 148 4.86 8.80 8.26
C VAL A 148 3.70 8.99 7.28
N SER A 149 3.22 7.92 6.66
CA SER A 149 2.05 8.04 5.78
C SER A 149 0.78 8.29 6.58
N PRO A 150 -0.25 8.94 6.01
CA PRO A 150 -1.48 9.28 6.73
C PRO A 150 -2.15 8.09 7.43
N GLN A 151 -2.03 6.89 6.85
CA GLN A 151 -2.57 5.65 7.40
C GLN A 151 -1.80 5.15 8.64
N GLU A 152 -0.59 5.66 8.88
CA GLU A 152 0.33 5.20 9.94
C GLU A 152 0.37 6.16 11.13
N ILE A 153 -0.32 7.31 11.08
CA ILE A 153 -0.32 8.33 12.14
C ILE A 153 -0.75 7.73 13.49
N GLY A 154 -1.73 6.83 13.48
CA GLY A 154 -2.24 6.16 14.67
C GLY A 154 -1.18 5.32 15.41
N ILE A 155 -0.17 4.83 14.70
CA ILE A 155 0.92 4.00 15.22
C ILE A 155 1.88 4.82 16.10
N ILE A 156 1.95 6.14 15.88
CA ILE A 156 2.90 7.02 16.58
C ILE A 156 2.37 7.46 17.96
N GLN A 157 1.14 7.08 18.31
CA GLN A 157 0.55 7.45 19.60
C GLN A 157 1.35 6.89 20.78
N GLY A 158 1.44 7.67 21.87
CA GLY A 158 2.15 7.28 23.08
C GLY A 158 3.68 7.45 23.03
N GLN A 159 4.21 7.96 21.92
CA GLN A 159 5.63 8.29 21.77
C GLN A 159 5.91 9.72 22.27
N ASP A 160 7.18 10.03 22.55
CA ASP A 160 7.64 11.38 22.93
C ASP A 160 7.64 12.34 21.72
N THR A 161 6.47 12.50 21.11
CA THR A 161 6.23 13.37 19.97
C THR A 161 5.00 14.24 20.16
N ARG A 162 4.97 15.38 19.47
CA ARG A 162 3.79 16.23 19.32
C ARG A 162 3.43 16.30 17.85
N ILE A 163 2.14 16.19 17.54
CA ILE A 163 1.64 16.38 16.18
C ILE A 163 1.65 17.88 15.86
N VAL A 164 2.35 18.23 14.79
CA VAL A 164 2.33 19.53 14.14
C VAL A 164 1.67 19.33 12.78
N HIS A 165 0.79 20.24 12.39
CA HIS A 165 0.06 20.13 11.12
C HIS A 165 0.26 21.40 10.30
N GLU A 166 0.66 21.21 9.04
CA GLU A 166 0.85 22.26 8.04
C GLU A 166 0.04 21.90 6.79
N GLY A 167 -1.07 22.60 6.55
CA GLY A 167 -1.93 22.39 5.39
C GLY A 167 -2.71 21.07 5.42
N SER A 168 -2.15 20.02 4.83
CA SER A 168 -2.70 18.65 4.85
C SER A 168 -1.67 17.62 5.34
N VAL A 169 -0.51 18.10 5.80
CA VAL A 169 0.63 17.26 6.21
C VAL A 169 0.69 17.20 7.73
N PHE A 170 0.80 15.98 8.25
CA PHE A 170 1.02 15.71 9.67
C PHE A 170 2.48 15.39 9.91
N LEU A 171 3.08 16.08 10.87
CA LEU A 171 4.47 15.95 11.28
C LEU A 171 4.52 15.56 12.76
N HIS A 172 5.40 14.63 13.13
CA HIS A 172 5.61 14.23 14.52
C HIS A 172 6.92 14.84 15.01
N GLU A 173 6.82 15.96 15.74
CA GLU A 173 7.97 16.65 16.31
C GLU A 173 8.42 15.93 17.60
N ARG A 174 9.69 15.53 17.70
CA ARG A 174 10.25 14.95 18.93
C ARG A 174 10.26 15.97 20.05
N VAL A 175 9.70 15.63 21.20
CA VAL A 175 9.68 16.45 22.42
C VAL A 175 10.51 15.82 23.53
N ILE A 176 10.78 16.59 24.60
CA ILE A 176 11.45 16.08 25.80
C ILE A 176 10.46 15.17 26.55
N PRO A 177 10.87 13.95 26.95
CA PRO A 177 10.01 13.04 27.71
C PRO A 177 9.44 13.73 28.96
N GLY A 178 8.12 13.65 29.14
CA GLY A 178 7.40 14.31 30.25
C GLY A 178 6.94 15.75 30.02
N ALA A 179 7.31 16.40 28.90
CA ALA A 179 6.77 17.72 28.54
C ALA A 179 5.35 17.66 27.94
N GLY A 180 4.86 16.48 27.56
CA GLY A 180 3.53 16.26 26.97
C GLY A 180 2.37 16.11 27.96
N ALA A 181 2.65 15.97 29.26
CA ALA A 181 1.62 15.88 30.30
C ALA A 181 1.26 17.28 30.85
N GLY A 182 0.75 18.16 30.01
CA GLY A 182 0.48 19.53 30.46
C GLY A 182 -0.02 20.52 29.42
N ARG A 183 -1.14 20.23 28.77
CA ARG A 183 -2.17 21.22 28.40
C ARG A 183 -3.44 20.50 27.94
N LYS A 184 -4.40 20.39 28.86
CA LYS A 184 -5.82 20.30 28.49
C LYS A 184 -6.22 21.69 28.05
N ASP A 185 -6.09 21.99 26.76
CA ASP A 185 -6.79 23.15 26.20
C ASP A 185 -8.23 22.72 25.93
N SER A 186 -9.03 22.82 27.00
CA SER A 186 -10.47 22.93 26.92
C SER A 186 -10.81 24.27 26.27
N SER A 187 -11.37 24.22 25.06
CA SER A 187 -12.55 24.97 24.59
C SER A 187 -12.41 25.39 23.13
N CYS A 188 -13.16 24.72 22.25
CA CYS A 188 -13.77 25.44 21.14
C CYS A 188 -15.20 24.91 20.98
N SER A 189 -16.08 25.52 21.77
CA SER A 189 -17.51 25.49 21.60
C SER A 189 -17.91 26.19 20.31
N SER A 190 -18.71 25.53 19.48
CA SER A 190 -19.50 26.20 18.44
C SER A 190 -20.41 27.26 19.07
N PRO A 191 -20.55 28.44 18.44
CA PRO A 191 -21.90 28.82 18.01
C PRO A 191 -21.92 29.46 16.62
N GLY A 192 -23.04 29.30 15.94
CA GLY A 192 -23.21 29.65 14.53
C GLY A 192 -23.59 31.10 14.20
N LYS A 193 -23.80 31.23 12.88
CA LYS A 193 -24.54 32.22 12.08
C LYS A 193 -23.83 33.49 11.58
N ASP A 194 -23.88 33.55 10.25
CA ASP A 194 -24.04 34.69 9.34
C ASP A 194 -22.92 35.73 9.22
N VAL A 195 -22.14 35.60 8.14
CA VAL A 195 -21.91 36.72 7.20
C VAL A 195 -21.91 36.17 5.77
N THR A 196 -22.92 36.55 5.01
CA THR A 196 -23.01 36.45 3.54
C THR A 196 -22.30 37.63 2.88
N SER A 197 -21.53 37.38 1.82
CA SER A 197 -21.38 38.18 0.57
C SER A 197 -20.11 37.74 -0.16
N GLU A 198 -20.27 36.96 -1.23
CA GLU A 198 -20.09 37.37 -2.64
C GLU A 198 -18.62 37.51 -3.06
N PHE A 199 -18.14 36.57 -3.88
CA PHE A 199 -17.49 36.94 -5.15
C PHE A 199 -17.63 35.82 -6.19
N SER A 200 -17.94 36.26 -7.39
CA SER A 200 -18.47 35.55 -8.56
C SER A 200 -17.46 34.61 -9.23
N LEU A 201 -17.92 33.41 -9.62
CA LEU A 201 -17.31 32.55 -10.62
C LEU A 201 -17.86 32.96 -12.00
N SER A 202 -17.01 33.53 -12.84
CA SER A 202 -17.22 33.60 -14.28
C SER A 202 -16.43 32.46 -14.94
N SER A 203 -17.19 31.50 -15.46
CA SER A 203 -16.75 30.47 -16.39
C SER A 203 -16.36 31.09 -17.73
N GLU A 204 -15.15 30.85 -18.19
CA GLU A 204 -14.85 30.80 -19.63
C GLU A 204 -14.33 29.41 -19.95
N THR A 205 -15.16 28.70 -20.71
CA THR A 205 -14.94 27.40 -21.34
C THR A 205 -13.86 27.49 -22.39
N ILE A 206 -13.00 26.47 -22.47
CA ILE A 206 -12.22 26.19 -23.69
C ILE A 206 -12.81 24.93 -24.32
N ASP A 207 -13.09 25.06 -25.61
CA ASP A 207 -13.94 24.22 -26.44
C ASP A 207 -13.41 22.81 -26.72
N ALA A 208 -14.36 21.90 -26.88
CA ALA A 208 -14.20 20.47 -27.09
C ALA A 208 -14.10 20.09 -28.58
N GLU A 209 -13.23 20.75 -29.34
CA GLU A 209 -12.94 20.39 -30.74
C GLU A 209 -11.43 20.19 -30.91
N ASP A 210 -10.97 18.97 -30.63
CA ASP A 210 -9.77 18.30 -31.22
C ASP A 210 -9.55 16.89 -30.62
N ILE A 211 -10.63 16.19 -30.24
CA ILE A 211 -10.59 14.74 -30.03
C ILE A 211 -11.10 14.13 -31.32
N GLU A 212 -10.16 13.77 -32.20
CA GLU A 212 -10.47 13.03 -33.42
C GLU A 212 -11.16 11.70 -33.10
N ASP A 213 -12.28 11.54 -33.77
CA ASP A 213 -13.18 10.40 -33.85
C ASP A 213 -12.43 9.09 -34.20
N PHE A 214 -12.34 8.18 -33.23
CA PHE A 214 -12.18 6.76 -33.52
C PHE A 214 -13.46 6.03 -33.13
N GLY A 215 -14.46 6.15 -34.02
CA GLY A 215 -15.44 5.13 -34.39
C GLY A 215 -15.66 4.03 -33.36
N TYR A 216 -16.62 4.28 -32.47
CA TYR A 216 -17.12 3.34 -31.48
C TYR A 216 -18.17 2.41 -32.11
N ASP A 217 -17.97 1.09 -32.00
CA ASP A 217 -19.04 0.11 -32.21
C ASP A 217 -19.54 -0.38 -30.84
N ASP A 218 -20.70 0.12 -30.46
CA ASP A 218 -21.28 0.16 -29.10
C ASP A 218 -21.90 -1.17 -28.63
N LYS A 219 -21.45 -2.34 -29.14
CA LYS A 219 -22.24 -3.59 -29.02
C LYS A 219 -21.51 -4.90 -28.72
N SER A 220 -20.20 -4.94 -28.46
CA SER A 220 -19.49 -6.22 -28.28
C SER A 220 -19.07 -6.54 -26.83
N HIS A 221 -19.10 -5.59 -25.90
CA HIS A 221 -18.44 -5.77 -24.59
C HIS A 221 -19.32 -6.36 -23.47
N GLU A 222 -20.64 -6.25 -23.58
CA GLU A 222 -21.55 -6.85 -22.58
C GLU A 222 -21.70 -8.37 -22.71
N ASP A 223 -21.39 -8.95 -23.88
CA ASP A 223 -21.68 -10.35 -24.16
C ASP A 223 -20.53 -11.33 -23.85
N ILE A 224 -19.29 -10.86 -23.71
CA ILE A 224 -18.13 -11.74 -23.45
C ILE A 224 -18.08 -12.19 -21.97
N PHE A 225 -18.52 -11.33 -21.04
CA PHE A 225 -18.54 -11.64 -19.60
C PHE A 225 -19.88 -12.17 -19.08
N LYS A 226 -20.90 -12.32 -19.92
CA LYS A 226 -22.14 -13.05 -19.53
C LYS A 226 -21.88 -14.47 -19.05
N ASN A 227 -20.77 -15.07 -19.49
CA ASN A 227 -20.34 -16.42 -19.11
C ASN A 227 -19.16 -16.43 -18.13
N TRP A 228 -18.62 -15.27 -17.75
CA TRP A 228 -17.65 -15.19 -16.67
C TRP A 228 -18.41 -14.93 -15.37
N THR A 229 -18.81 -16.01 -14.72
CA THR A 229 -19.26 -15.96 -13.34
C THR A 229 -18.06 -15.67 -12.45
N LYS A 230 -18.25 -14.77 -11.48
CA LYS A 230 -17.41 -14.71 -10.27
C LYS A 230 -17.17 -16.15 -9.81
N PRO A 231 -15.94 -16.55 -9.43
CA PRO A 231 -15.67 -17.95 -9.11
C PRO A 231 -16.61 -18.46 -8.02
N GLU A 232 -17.59 -19.26 -8.42
CA GLU A 232 -18.44 -20.06 -7.54
C GLU A 232 -17.69 -21.38 -7.33
N ILE A 233 -16.87 -21.39 -6.28
CA ILE A 233 -16.19 -22.60 -5.85
C ILE A 233 -17.24 -23.54 -5.27
N ASN A 234 -17.55 -24.59 -6.03
CA ASN A 234 -18.46 -25.64 -5.62
C ASN A 234 -17.75 -26.57 -4.63
N LEU A 235 -17.77 -26.22 -3.34
CA LEU A 235 -17.48 -27.16 -2.26
C LEU A 235 -18.74 -27.98 -2.01
N PRO A 236 -18.65 -29.33 -1.92
CA PRO A 236 -19.80 -30.14 -1.54
C PRO A 236 -20.31 -29.62 -0.20
N GLY A 237 -21.60 -29.26 -0.15
CA GLY A 237 -22.23 -28.67 1.01
C GLY A 237 -21.89 -29.46 2.27
N ALA A 238 -20.99 -28.91 3.09
CA ALA A 238 -20.89 -29.30 4.46
C ALA A 238 -22.16 -28.76 5.11
N ASP A 239 -23.14 -29.63 5.30
CA ASP A 239 -24.18 -29.41 6.30
C ASP A 239 -23.45 -29.03 7.58
N ILE A 240 -23.46 -27.73 7.90
CA ILE A 240 -22.91 -27.21 9.14
C ILE A 240 -23.82 -27.78 10.22
N GLN A 241 -23.39 -28.87 10.85
CA GLN A 241 -23.99 -29.34 12.08
C GLN A 241 -23.75 -28.26 13.15
N GLU A 242 -24.73 -27.38 13.31
CA GLU A 242 -24.76 -26.22 14.22
C GLU A 242 -24.55 -26.56 15.72
N ASP A 243 -24.35 -27.84 16.08
CA ASP A 243 -24.40 -28.29 17.46
C ASP A 243 -23.07 -28.72 18.08
N GLU A 244 -21.99 -28.94 17.33
CA GLU A 244 -20.71 -29.36 17.96
C GLU A 244 -19.81 -28.18 18.40
N ASN A 245 -20.03 -26.97 17.88
CA ASN A 245 -19.14 -25.82 18.11
C ASN A 245 -19.80 -24.65 18.84
N LYS A 246 -20.88 -24.88 19.59
CA LYS A 246 -21.52 -23.82 20.40
C LYS A 246 -20.57 -23.23 21.44
N GLU A 247 -19.70 -24.03 22.04
CA GLU A 247 -18.80 -23.58 23.11
C GLU A 247 -17.58 -22.83 22.56
N ILE A 248 -17.07 -23.23 21.38
CA ILE A 248 -15.98 -22.54 20.66
C ILE A 248 -16.48 -21.20 20.10
N ASN A 249 -17.66 -21.18 19.47
CA ASN A 249 -18.27 -19.96 18.97
C ASN A 249 -18.64 -18.97 20.09
N GLN A 250 -18.96 -19.48 21.29
CA GLN A 250 -19.25 -18.63 22.45
C GLN A 250 -17.99 -18.00 23.05
N GLN A 251 -16.84 -18.69 23.03
CA GLN A 251 -15.56 -18.11 23.47
C GLN A 251 -14.95 -17.13 22.43
N ILE A 252 -15.26 -17.33 21.14
CA ILE A 252 -14.87 -16.44 20.03
C ILE A 252 -15.58 -15.07 20.08
N ILE A 253 -16.71 -14.96 20.77
CA ILE A 253 -17.48 -13.70 20.92
C ILE A 253 -16.89 -12.77 22.00
N GLU A 254 -15.99 -13.26 22.86
CA GLU A 254 -15.52 -12.52 24.06
C GLU A 254 -14.19 -11.75 23.92
N ASP A 255 -13.70 -11.51 22.69
CA ASP A 255 -12.55 -10.61 22.40
C ASP A 255 -11.25 -10.98 23.17
N ARG A 256 -10.84 -12.25 23.08
CA ARG A 256 -9.59 -12.78 23.68
C ARG A 256 -8.61 -13.34 22.63
N PRO A 257 -7.80 -12.49 21.97
CA PRO A 257 -6.88 -12.92 20.90
C PRO A 257 -5.77 -13.87 21.36
N ASN A 258 -5.41 -13.84 22.64
CA ASN A 258 -4.33 -14.68 23.19
C ASN A 258 -4.72 -16.14 23.42
N GLU A 259 -6.01 -16.44 23.59
CA GLU A 259 -6.51 -17.82 23.74
C GLU A 259 -6.58 -18.52 22.37
N ALA A 260 -6.92 -17.79 21.30
CA ALA A 260 -6.87 -18.29 19.93
C ALA A 260 -5.44 -18.70 19.50
N ILE A 261 -4.43 -17.91 19.87
CA ILE A 261 -3.01 -18.20 19.59
C ILE A 261 -2.53 -19.48 20.32
N GLN A 262 -3.07 -19.79 21.51
CA GLN A 262 -2.75 -21.03 22.22
C GLN A 262 -3.39 -22.27 21.60
N ILE A 263 -4.57 -22.13 21.00
CA ILE A 263 -5.25 -23.23 20.29
C ILE A 263 -4.49 -23.56 18.98
N ILE A 264 -4.08 -22.53 18.23
CA ILE A 264 -3.31 -22.66 16.98
C ILE A 264 -1.94 -23.31 17.19
N ASN A 265 -1.27 -23.05 18.31
CA ASN A 265 0.04 -23.65 18.60
C ASN A 265 -0.03 -25.12 19.04
N ASN A 266 -1.23 -25.63 19.35
CA ASN A 266 -1.43 -26.99 19.87
C ASN A 266 -2.11 -27.93 18.86
N SER A 267 -2.47 -27.45 17.66
CA SER A 267 -3.12 -28.26 16.64
C SER A 267 -2.09 -28.91 15.71
N GLU A 268 -2.28 -30.20 15.39
CA GLU A 268 -1.47 -30.90 14.39
C GLU A 268 -1.61 -30.20 13.02
N THR A 269 -0.55 -30.16 12.20
CA THR A 269 -0.49 -29.39 10.94
C THR A 269 -1.65 -29.65 9.97
N ASP A 270 -2.28 -30.83 10.01
CA ASP A 270 -3.44 -31.16 9.21
C ASP A 270 -4.70 -30.40 9.66
N ASN A 271 -4.83 -30.09 10.95
CA ASN A 271 -5.95 -29.36 11.51
C ASN A 271 -5.86 -27.85 11.21
N PHE A 272 -4.66 -27.29 11.15
CA PHE A 272 -4.47 -25.87 10.82
C PHE A 272 -4.78 -25.53 9.35
N LEU A 273 -4.38 -26.40 8.42
CA LEU A 273 -4.73 -26.23 7.00
C LEU A 273 -6.25 -26.41 6.77
N GLN A 274 -6.86 -27.33 7.51
CA GLN A 274 -8.31 -27.52 7.53
C GLN A 274 -9.03 -26.26 8.02
N GLU A 275 -8.56 -25.65 9.12
CA GLU A 275 -9.09 -24.39 9.64
C GLU A 275 -9.00 -23.25 8.62
N ILE A 276 -7.88 -23.10 7.91
CA ILE A 276 -7.73 -22.09 6.84
C ILE A 276 -8.75 -22.32 5.72
N MET A 277 -8.89 -23.57 5.26
CA MET A 277 -9.86 -23.91 4.20
C MET A 277 -11.30 -23.63 4.63
N GLU A 278 -11.63 -23.92 5.89
CA GLU A 278 -12.94 -23.61 6.47
C GLU A 278 -13.20 -22.10 6.55
N MET A 279 -12.20 -21.31 6.94
CA MET A 279 -12.32 -19.84 6.95
C MET A 279 -12.53 -19.29 5.54
N GLU A 280 -11.79 -19.77 4.54
CA GLU A 280 -12.00 -19.37 3.14
C GLU A 280 -13.40 -19.74 2.64
N GLY A 281 -13.88 -20.94 2.97
CA GLY A 281 -15.24 -21.40 2.68
C GLY A 281 -16.29 -20.51 3.32
N ALA A 282 -16.11 -20.15 4.60
CA ALA A 282 -17.01 -19.28 5.34
C ALA A 282 -17.09 -17.87 4.73
N ILE A 283 -15.95 -17.27 4.36
CA ILE A 283 -15.92 -15.94 3.70
C ILE A 283 -16.78 -15.97 2.43
N ARG A 284 -16.59 -16.99 1.59
CA ARG A 284 -17.32 -17.14 0.32
C ARG A 284 -18.82 -17.39 0.55
N SER A 285 -19.16 -18.27 1.49
CA SER A 285 -20.54 -18.60 1.82
C SER A 285 -21.31 -17.37 2.35
N TYR A 286 -20.75 -16.67 3.33
CA TYR A 286 -21.37 -15.46 3.88
C TYR A 286 -21.49 -14.35 2.83
N ALA A 287 -20.48 -14.18 1.97
CA ALA A 287 -20.56 -13.20 0.89
C ALA A 287 -21.65 -13.55 -0.12
N GLY A 288 -21.78 -14.82 -0.52
CA GLY A 288 -22.82 -15.29 -1.43
C GLY A 288 -24.24 -15.16 -0.86
N ASN A 289 -24.40 -15.27 0.45
CA ASN A 289 -25.67 -15.08 1.14
C ASN A 289 -25.99 -13.60 1.45
N GLY A 290 -25.14 -12.65 1.06
CA GLY A 290 -25.29 -11.23 1.36
C GLY A 290 -24.98 -10.84 2.81
N GLU A 291 -24.43 -11.77 3.61
CA GLU A 291 -24.02 -11.54 5.00
C GLU A 291 -22.61 -10.93 5.05
N TYR A 292 -22.44 -9.76 4.43
CA TYR A 292 -21.14 -9.14 4.19
C TYR A 292 -20.34 -8.85 5.45
N GLU A 293 -20.99 -8.45 6.54
CA GLU A 293 -20.31 -8.17 7.82
C GLU A 293 -19.61 -9.42 8.37
N LYS A 294 -20.27 -10.59 8.29
CA LYS A 294 -19.68 -11.87 8.69
C LYS A 294 -18.52 -12.26 7.76
N ALA A 295 -18.71 -12.10 6.44
CA ALA A 295 -17.65 -12.38 5.47
C ALA A 295 -16.41 -11.50 5.70
N LEU A 296 -16.61 -10.21 6.00
CA LEU A 296 -15.53 -9.28 6.35
C LEU A 296 -14.85 -9.70 7.65
N GLY A 297 -15.61 -10.03 8.70
CA GLY A 297 -15.04 -10.52 9.97
C GLY A 297 -14.18 -11.77 9.81
N TRP A 298 -14.62 -12.75 9.00
CA TRP A 298 -13.81 -13.94 8.69
C TRP A 298 -12.59 -13.60 7.84
N SER A 299 -12.72 -12.69 6.89
CA SER A 299 -11.58 -12.25 6.07
C SER A 299 -10.52 -11.51 6.89
N ASP A 300 -10.92 -10.72 7.89
CA ASP A 300 -10.00 -10.05 8.81
C ASP A 300 -9.23 -11.05 9.68
N ARG A 301 -9.91 -12.10 10.15
CA ARG A 301 -9.27 -13.20 10.86
C ARG A 301 -8.27 -13.94 9.98
N LEU A 302 -8.64 -14.23 8.73
CA LEU A 302 -7.78 -14.92 7.79
C LEU A 302 -6.53 -14.07 7.41
N ILE A 303 -6.69 -12.76 7.23
CA ILE A 303 -5.57 -11.83 7.03
C ILE A 303 -4.67 -11.81 8.27
N ALA A 304 -5.23 -11.85 9.48
CA ALA A 304 -4.46 -11.85 10.71
C ALA A 304 -3.59 -13.11 10.90
N ILE A 305 -3.96 -14.24 10.26
CA ILE A 305 -3.17 -15.48 10.27
C ILE A 305 -1.87 -15.29 9.47
N ASP A 306 -1.96 -14.72 8.27
CA ASP A 306 -0.79 -14.38 7.45
C ASP A 306 -1.03 -13.10 6.63
N VAL A 307 -0.49 -12.00 7.14
CA VAL A 307 -0.61 -10.65 6.57
C VAL A 307 0.19 -10.51 5.26
N LEU A 308 1.13 -11.42 4.98
CA LEU A 308 1.88 -11.41 3.71
C LEU A 308 1.29 -12.39 2.69
N ASN A 309 0.23 -13.10 3.03
CA ASN A 309 -0.49 -13.90 2.07
C ASN A 309 -1.36 -12.99 1.18
N PRO A 310 -1.19 -12.96 -0.14
CA PRO A 310 -1.98 -12.11 -1.02
C PRO A 310 -3.46 -12.54 -1.16
N ARG A 311 -3.76 -13.82 -0.89
CA ARG A 311 -5.08 -14.44 -1.14
C ARG A 311 -6.19 -13.96 -0.21
N PRO A 312 -6.00 -13.80 1.12
CA PRO A 312 -7.02 -13.25 2.02
C PRO A 312 -7.47 -11.82 1.63
N TYR A 313 -6.55 -10.99 1.13
CA TYR A 313 -6.89 -9.65 0.61
C TYR A 313 -7.76 -9.72 -0.64
N LEU A 314 -7.49 -10.66 -1.55
CA LEU A 314 -8.32 -10.91 -2.73
C LEU A 314 -9.74 -11.33 -2.31
N LEU A 315 -9.86 -12.24 -1.34
CA LEU A 315 -11.15 -12.69 -0.82
C LEU A 315 -11.94 -11.52 -0.22
N LYS A 316 -11.30 -10.71 0.64
CA LYS A 316 -11.91 -9.52 1.22
C LYS A 316 -12.31 -8.50 0.16
N ALA A 317 -11.46 -8.28 -0.85
CA ALA A 317 -11.75 -7.39 -1.96
C ALA A 317 -12.99 -7.84 -2.74
N ALA A 318 -13.16 -9.15 -2.95
CA ALA A 318 -14.34 -9.71 -3.59
C ALA A 318 -15.63 -9.48 -2.78
N VAL A 319 -15.55 -9.44 -1.44
CA VAL A 319 -16.71 -9.09 -0.58
C VAL A 319 -17.13 -7.63 -0.78
N PHE A 320 -16.17 -6.70 -0.88
CA PHE A 320 -16.48 -5.30 -1.19
C PHE A 320 -16.96 -5.10 -2.62
N ASP A 321 -16.47 -5.93 -3.55
CA ASP A 321 -16.83 -5.85 -4.95
C ASP A 321 -18.31 -6.20 -5.20
N GLU A 322 -18.83 -7.22 -4.51
CA GLU A 322 -20.27 -7.57 -4.52
C GLU A 322 -21.16 -6.44 -4.01
N GLN A 323 -20.67 -5.66 -3.05
CA GLN A 323 -21.40 -4.54 -2.49
C GLN A 323 -21.37 -3.30 -3.40
N GLY A 324 -20.67 -3.36 -4.54
CA GLY A 324 -20.44 -2.19 -5.39
C GLY A 324 -19.44 -1.19 -4.79
N LEU A 325 -18.74 -1.55 -3.70
CA LEU A 325 -17.78 -0.70 -3.01
C LEU A 325 -16.40 -0.80 -3.67
N TYR A 326 -16.33 -0.41 -4.94
CA TYR A 326 -15.18 -0.62 -5.81
C TYR A 326 -13.89 0.04 -5.32
N GLU A 327 -13.95 1.22 -4.70
CA GLU A 327 -12.75 1.88 -4.16
C GLU A 327 -12.12 1.09 -2.99
N HIS A 328 -12.94 0.51 -2.12
CA HIS A 328 -12.46 -0.34 -1.02
C HIS A 328 -11.87 -1.65 -1.57
N SER A 329 -12.52 -2.22 -2.59
CA SER A 329 -12.01 -3.41 -3.27
C SER A 329 -10.66 -3.14 -3.93
N LEU A 330 -10.51 -2.04 -4.69
CA LEU A 330 -9.24 -1.64 -5.31
C LEU A 330 -8.14 -1.40 -4.28
N GLN A 331 -8.45 -0.83 -3.12
CA GLN A 331 -7.47 -0.65 -2.04
C GLN A 331 -6.93 -2.00 -1.53
N LEU A 332 -7.81 -2.97 -1.30
CA LEU A 332 -7.43 -4.31 -0.85
C LEU A 332 -6.66 -5.10 -1.92
N LEU A 333 -7.03 -4.96 -3.20
CA LEU A 333 -6.29 -5.58 -4.30
C LEU A 333 -4.88 -4.99 -4.44
N ARG A 334 -4.71 -3.69 -4.18
CA ARG A 334 -3.38 -3.08 -4.10
C ARG A 334 -2.57 -3.61 -2.92
N GLN A 335 -3.21 -3.93 -1.79
CA GLN A 335 -2.55 -4.61 -0.67
C GLN A 335 -2.14 -6.05 -1.03
N SER A 336 -2.99 -6.77 -1.76
CA SER A 336 -2.66 -8.08 -2.32
C SER A 336 -1.44 -8.01 -3.25
N LEU A 337 -1.40 -7.04 -4.17
CA LEU A 337 -0.25 -6.82 -5.07
C LEU A 337 1.00 -6.28 -4.36
N TYR A 338 0.84 -5.71 -3.17
CA TYR A 338 1.98 -5.36 -2.33
C TYR A 338 2.63 -6.62 -1.75
N ALA A 339 1.80 -7.57 -1.29
CA ALA A 339 2.26 -8.85 -0.75
C ALA A 339 2.94 -9.72 -1.82
N SER A 340 2.36 -9.81 -3.02
CA SER A 340 2.95 -10.48 -4.19
C SER A 340 2.62 -9.69 -5.45
N HIS A 341 3.63 -9.03 -6.02
CA HIS A 341 3.46 -8.16 -7.19
C HIS A 341 3.11 -8.91 -8.47
N ASP A 342 3.44 -10.20 -8.52
CA ASP A 342 3.11 -11.14 -9.59
C ASP A 342 1.82 -11.94 -9.30
N TYR A 343 1.03 -11.51 -8.31
CA TYR A 343 -0.21 -12.18 -7.95
C TYR A 343 -1.30 -11.95 -9.00
N LEU A 344 -1.36 -12.88 -9.97
CA LEU A 344 -2.24 -12.83 -11.13
C LEU A 344 -3.71 -12.56 -10.78
N PRO A 345 -4.34 -13.20 -9.78
CA PRO A 345 -5.76 -12.96 -9.49
C PRO A 345 -6.06 -11.50 -9.12
N ALA A 346 -5.15 -10.82 -8.43
CA ALA A 346 -5.35 -9.42 -8.07
C ALA A 346 -5.25 -8.49 -9.29
N HIS A 347 -4.36 -8.76 -10.24
CA HIS A 347 -4.34 -8.02 -11.52
C HIS A 347 -5.64 -8.17 -12.30
N LEU A 348 -6.17 -9.40 -12.39
CA LEU A 348 -7.43 -9.68 -13.08
C LEU A 348 -8.62 -8.99 -12.40
N ALA A 349 -8.69 -9.05 -11.06
CA ALA A 349 -9.75 -8.39 -10.31
C ALA A 349 -9.72 -6.86 -10.47
N ILE A 350 -8.54 -6.24 -10.43
CA ILE A 350 -8.41 -4.78 -10.68
C ILE A 350 -8.85 -4.43 -12.10
N ALA A 351 -8.44 -5.23 -13.10
CA ALA A 351 -8.84 -5.01 -14.48
C ALA A 351 -10.36 -5.09 -14.66
N GLY A 352 -11.00 -6.09 -14.05
CA GLY A 352 -12.46 -6.25 -14.04
C GLY A 352 -13.17 -5.04 -13.40
N ILE A 353 -12.64 -4.53 -12.28
CA ILE A 353 -13.19 -3.33 -11.63
C ILE A 353 -13.04 -2.08 -12.50
N TYR A 354 -11.89 -1.89 -13.15
CA TYR A 354 -11.73 -0.75 -14.04
C TYR A 354 -12.59 -0.86 -15.31
N SER A 355 -12.82 -2.06 -15.82
CA SER A 355 -13.71 -2.29 -16.96
C SER A 355 -15.14 -1.87 -16.63
N LYS A 356 -15.69 -2.31 -15.48
CA LYS A 356 -17.07 -1.99 -15.09
C LYS A 356 -17.27 -0.57 -14.57
N THR A 357 -16.20 0.11 -14.13
CA THR A 357 -16.25 1.50 -13.68
C THR A 357 -15.95 2.52 -14.78
N GLY A 358 -15.91 2.08 -16.05
CA GLY A 358 -15.72 2.97 -17.20
C GLY A 358 -14.30 3.53 -17.33
N LYS A 359 -13.28 2.80 -16.88
CA LYS A 359 -11.86 3.20 -16.95
C LYS A 359 -11.05 2.21 -17.82
N PRO A 360 -11.35 2.09 -19.13
CA PRO A 360 -10.81 1.04 -20.00
C PRO A 360 -9.28 1.08 -20.13
N ASP A 361 -8.65 2.26 -20.10
CA ASP A 361 -7.19 2.38 -20.17
C ASP A 361 -6.49 1.74 -18.96
N LEU A 362 -7.05 1.91 -17.77
CA LEU A 362 -6.53 1.30 -16.55
C LEU A 362 -6.79 -0.21 -16.53
N ALA A 363 -7.94 -0.66 -17.04
CA ALA A 363 -8.21 -2.08 -17.21
C ALA A 363 -7.18 -2.74 -18.15
N ARG A 364 -6.95 -2.12 -19.32
CA ARG A 364 -5.97 -2.54 -20.32
C ARG A 364 -4.56 -2.61 -19.75
N HIS A 365 -4.17 -1.68 -18.88
CA HIS A 365 -2.88 -1.73 -18.19
C HIS A 365 -2.73 -3.00 -17.33
N HIS A 366 -3.72 -3.32 -16.50
CA HIS A 366 -3.67 -4.50 -15.64
C HIS A 366 -3.76 -5.82 -16.42
N TYR A 367 -4.50 -5.87 -17.53
CA TYR A 367 -4.49 -7.03 -18.43
C TYR A 367 -3.11 -7.28 -19.06
N LYS A 368 -2.39 -6.23 -19.48
CA LYS A 368 -1.02 -6.37 -19.99
C LYS A 368 -0.06 -6.90 -18.93
N LEU A 369 -0.18 -6.46 -17.68
CA LEU A 369 0.61 -6.99 -16.57
C LEU A 369 0.31 -8.47 -16.31
N ALA A 370 -0.97 -8.86 -16.34
CA ALA A 370 -1.40 -10.26 -16.22
C ALA A 370 -0.82 -11.14 -17.33
N ILE A 371 -0.78 -10.67 -18.58
CA ILE A 371 -0.11 -11.36 -19.69
C ILE A 371 1.38 -11.54 -19.41
N GLY A 372 2.07 -10.49 -18.95
CA GLY A 372 3.50 -10.56 -18.63
C GLY A 372 3.79 -11.59 -17.54
N ILE A 373 2.90 -11.76 -16.55
CA ILE A 373 3.01 -12.81 -15.53
C ILE A 373 2.81 -14.20 -16.16
N LEU A 374 1.78 -14.37 -17.01
CA LEU A 374 1.50 -15.65 -17.67
C LEU A 374 2.62 -16.09 -18.62
N GLU A 375 3.34 -15.16 -19.24
CA GLU A 375 4.49 -15.44 -20.09
C GLU A 375 5.69 -16.07 -19.36
N THR A 376 5.73 -15.94 -18.04
CA THR A 376 6.77 -16.57 -17.21
C THR A 376 6.42 -18.00 -16.78
N LYS A 377 5.23 -18.48 -17.11
CA LYS A 377 4.69 -19.79 -16.70
C LYS A 377 4.63 -20.76 -17.88
N ASP A 378 4.71 -22.05 -17.58
CA ASP A 378 4.53 -23.11 -18.59
C ASP A 378 3.10 -23.08 -19.14
N GLU A 379 2.93 -23.27 -20.45
CA GLU A 379 1.64 -23.11 -21.16
C GLU A 379 0.52 -23.99 -20.58
N ASP A 380 0.85 -25.21 -20.18
CA ASP A 380 -0.08 -26.23 -19.68
C ASP A 380 -0.27 -26.18 -18.16
N ILE A 381 0.45 -25.31 -17.43
CA ILE A 381 0.32 -25.28 -15.97
C ILE A 381 -1.08 -24.81 -15.58
N ILE A 382 -1.73 -25.62 -14.75
CA ILE A 382 -2.98 -25.23 -14.10
C ILE A 382 -2.62 -24.21 -13.03
N LEU A 383 -3.16 -23.00 -13.14
CA LEU A 383 -2.95 -22.00 -12.12
C LEU A 383 -3.82 -22.38 -10.92
N GLU A 384 -3.20 -22.49 -9.73
CA GLU A 384 -3.84 -22.97 -8.49
C GLU A 384 -5.11 -22.21 -8.11
N GLU A 385 -5.34 -21.04 -8.71
CA GLU A 385 -6.37 -20.08 -8.31
C GLU A 385 -7.39 -19.76 -9.43
N THR A 386 -7.30 -20.42 -10.60
CA THR A 386 -8.15 -20.11 -11.77
C THR A 386 -9.11 -21.24 -12.17
N GLU A 387 -9.77 -21.90 -11.22
CA GLU A 387 -10.78 -22.96 -11.49
C GLU A 387 -10.32 -24.05 -12.49
N GLY A 388 -9.02 -24.37 -12.51
CA GLY A 388 -8.49 -25.38 -13.43
C GLY A 388 -8.15 -24.87 -14.84
N ILE A 389 -8.19 -23.55 -15.09
CA ILE A 389 -7.81 -22.95 -16.37
C ILE A 389 -6.28 -23.01 -16.55
N PRO A 390 -5.77 -23.58 -17.67
CA PRO A 390 -4.34 -23.54 -17.99
C PRO A 390 -3.86 -22.12 -18.32
N ALA A 391 -2.59 -21.83 -18.06
CA ALA A 391 -1.99 -20.53 -18.30
C ALA A 391 -2.18 -20.01 -19.73
N GLN A 392 -2.01 -20.88 -20.75
CA GLN A 392 -2.20 -20.50 -22.14
C GLN A 392 -3.64 -20.09 -22.44
N LYS A 393 -4.62 -20.87 -21.94
CA LYS A 393 -6.04 -20.55 -22.11
C LYS A 393 -6.40 -19.23 -21.42
N MET A 394 -5.82 -18.96 -20.25
CA MET A 394 -6.00 -17.68 -19.56
C MET A 394 -5.43 -16.51 -20.37
N LYS A 395 -4.27 -16.70 -21.00
CA LYS A 395 -3.64 -15.70 -21.89
C LYS A 395 -4.52 -15.38 -23.09
N ASP A 396 -5.06 -16.41 -23.74
CA ASP A 396 -5.95 -16.26 -24.90
C ASP A 396 -7.23 -15.47 -24.53
N MET A 397 -7.81 -15.74 -23.36
CA MET A 397 -8.95 -15.00 -22.84
C MET A 397 -8.62 -13.52 -22.61
N ILE A 398 -7.47 -13.20 -22.01
CA ILE A 398 -7.07 -11.81 -21.78
C ILE A 398 -6.79 -11.08 -23.10
N ASN A 399 -6.21 -11.75 -24.10
CA ASN A 399 -5.98 -11.15 -25.42
C ASN A 399 -7.30 -10.77 -26.11
N GLN A 400 -8.33 -11.62 -26.03
CA GLN A 400 -9.65 -11.29 -26.56
C GLN A 400 -10.25 -10.03 -25.90
N LEU A 401 -9.99 -9.82 -24.61
CA LEU A 401 -10.41 -8.63 -23.88
C LEU A 401 -9.62 -7.35 -24.21
N LEU A 402 -8.46 -7.50 -24.85
CA LEU A 402 -7.64 -6.38 -25.30
C LEU A 402 -7.95 -5.97 -26.75
N GLU A 403 -8.45 -6.92 -27.55
CA GLU A 403 -8.80 -6.76 -28.97
C GLU A 403 -10.22 -6.23 -29.19
N GLY A 404 -11.15 -6.53 -28.28
CA GLY A 404 -12.36 -5.73 -28.11
C GLY A 404 -11.99 -4.39 -27.51
#